data_AF-A0A6J4Y256-F1
#
_entry.id   AF-A0A6J4Y256-F1
#
_cell.length_a   1.000
_cell.length_b   1.000
_cell.length_c   1.000
_cell.angle_alpha   90.00
_cell.angle_beta   90.00
_cell.angle_gamma   90.00
#
_symmetry.space_group_name_H-M   'P 1'
#
loop_
_entity.id
_entity.type
_entity.pdbx_description
1 polymer ?
#
loop_
_entity_poly.entity_id
_entity_poly.type
_entity_poly.pdbx_seq_one_letter_code
_entity_poly.pdbx_strand_id
1 'polypeptide(L)' 'MQAAQLMVKHDIGRLPVVENNRIIGIVTRSDAMLYFYDLLPD' A
#
# COMPACT_ATOMS: atom_id res chain seq x y z
N MET A 1 7.19 5.10 3.89
CA MET A 1 6.14 4.56 3.00
C MET A 1 6.75 3.77 1.84
N GLN A 2 7.35 2.61 2.11
CA GLN A 2 7.98 1.81 1.03
C GLN A 2 6.95 1.26 0.04
N ALA A 3 5.76 0.85 0.52
CA ALA A 3 4.68 0.33 -0.31
C ALA A 3 4.18 1.34 -1.36
N ALA A 4 3.83 2.57 -0.98
CA ALA A 4 3.38 3.58 -1.94
C ALA A 4 4.49 4.00 -2.92
N GLN A 5 5.76 4.04 -2.46
CA GLN A 5 6.89 4.32 -3.35
C GLN A 5 7.04 3.24 -4.42
N LEU A 6 6.91 1.96 -4.06
CA LEU A 6 6.91 0.85 -5.01
C LEU A 6 5.74 0.94 -6.00
N MET A 7 4.54 1.27 -5.51
CA MET A 7 3.36 1.48 -6.35
C MET A 7 3.60 2.56 -7.42
N VAL A 8 4.17 3.71 -7.02
CA VAL A 8 4.48 4.81 -7.96
C VAL A 8 5.59 4.41 -8.93
N LYS A 9 6.70 3.86 -8.41
CA LYS A 9 7.86 3.48 -9.22
C LYS A 9 7.51 2.51 -10.35
N HIS A 10 6.60 1.58 -10.08
CA HIS A 10 6.23 0.53 -11.02
C HIS A 10 4.88 0.79 -11.73
N ASP A 11 4.25 1.94 -11.51
CA ASP A 11 2.91 2.29 -12.00
C ASP A 11 1.85 1.20 -11.72
N ILE A 12 1.82 0.73 -10.48
CA ILE A 12 0.85 -0.27 -10.02
C ILE A 12 0.00 0.29 -8.88
N GLY A 13 -1.25 -0.17 -8.78
CA GLY A 13 -2.20 0.28 -7.78
C GLY A 13 -2.36 -0.64 -6.57
N ARG A 14 -1.64 -1.76 -6.54
CA ARG A 14 -1.81 -2.82 -5.54
C ARG A 14 -0.51 -3.59 -5.30
N LEU A 15 -0.30 -4.04 -4.08
CA LEU A 15 0.81 -4.90 -3.69
C LEU A 15 0.27 -6.09 -2.89
N PRO A 16 0.68 -7.34 -3.20
CA PRO A 16 0.35 -8.48 -2.37
C PRO A 16 1.11 -8.43 -1.04
N VAL A 17 0.44 -8.80 0.05
CA VAL A 17 1.07 -9.03 1.35
C VAL A 17 1.35 -10.53 1.45
N VAL A 18 2.62 -10.89 1.68
CA VAL A 18 3.09 -12.27 1.65
C VAL A 18 3.68 -12.65 3.00
N GLU A 19 3.29 -13.80 3.53
CA GLU A 19 3.87 -14.42 4.72
C GLU A 19 4.11 -15.91 4.44
N ASN A 20 5.27 -16.44 4.83
CA ASN A 20 5.63 -17.85 4.61
C ASN A 20 5.45 -18.29 3.14
N ASN A 21 5.84 -17.41 2.21
CA ASN A 21 5.70 -17.62 0.76
C ASN A 21 4.25 -17.82 0.27
N ARG A 22 3.25 -17.39 1.07
CA ARG A 22 1.83 -17.42 0.73
C ARG A 22 1.27 -16.01 0.73
N ILE A 23 0.40 -15.71 -0.23
CA ILE A 23 -0.33 -14.45 -0.27
C ILE A 23 -1.39 -14.50 0.84
N ILE A 24 -1.28 -13.58 1.80
CA ILE A 24 -2.22 -13.46 2.93
C ILE A 24 -3.15 -12.25 2.80
N GLY A 25 -2.88 -11.35 1.85
CA GLY A 25 -3.69 -10.16 1.66
C GLY A 25 -3.19 -9.28 0.51
N ILE A 26 -3.82 -8.12 0.36
CA ILE A 26 -3.48 -7.11 -0.64
C ILE A 26 -3.60 -5.75 0.04
N VAL A 27 -2.64 -4.87 -0.23
CA VAL A 27 -2.75 -3.44 0.05
C VAL A 27 -2.91 -2.68 -1.26
N THR A 28 -3.84 -1.74 -1.30
CA THR A 28 -4.16 -0.93 -2.48
C THR A 28 -3.72 0.51 -2.30
N ARG A 29 -3.70 1.26 -3.41
CA ARG A 29 -3.49 2.71 -3.39
C ARG A 29 -4.53 3.41 -2.50
N SER A 30 -5.77 2.93 -2.48
CA SER A 30 -6.83 3.51 -1.64
C SER A 30 -6.55 3.32 -0.16
N ASP A 31 -6.06 2.14 0.26
CA ASP A 31 -5.66 1.91 1.66
C ASP A 31 -4.54 2.85 2.07
N ALA A 32 -3.55 3.06 1.18
CA ALA A 32 -2.47 4.03 1.42
C ALA A 32 -2.99 5.47 1.51
N MET A 33 -3.96 5.86 0.68
CA MET A 33 -4.57 7.18 0.74
C MET A 33 -5.35 7.39 2.04
N LEU A 34 -6.15 6.43 2.46
CA LEU A 34 -6.87 6.48 3.75
C LEU A 34 -5.90 6.67 4.92
N TYR A 35 -4.84 5.87 4.96
CA TYR A 35 -3.79 6.02 5.96
C TYR A 35 -3.15 7.42 5.97
N PHE A 36 -2.95 8.04 4.81
CA PHE A 36 -2.43 9.41 4.74
C PHE A 36 -3.43 10.46 5.18
N TYR A 37 -4.72 10.30 4.87
CA TYR A 37 -5.76 11.21 5.34
C TYR A 37 -5.81 11.26 6.86
N ASP A 38 -5.68 10.11 7.53
CA ASP A 38 -5.65 10.00 8.99
C ASP A 38 -4.42 10.67 9.64
N LEU A 39 -3.38 10.97 8.85
CA LEU A 39 -2.16 11.64 9.30
C LEU A 39 -2.15 13.15 9.04
N LEU A 40 -3.15 13.69 8.34
CA LEU A 40 -3.26 15.12 8.14
C LEU A 40 -3.64 15.81 9.46
N PRO A 41 -3.01 16.94 9.80
CA PRO A 41 -3.49 17.76 10.91
C PRO A 41 -4.88 18.34 10.57
N ASP A 42 -5.66 18.62 11.62
CA ASP A 42 -6.95 19.32 11.53
C ASP A 42 -6.81 20.70 10.85
#